data_AF-A0A4S1F2M2-F1
#
_entry.id   AF-A0A4S1F2M2-F1
#
_cell.length_a   1.000
_cell.length_b   1.000
_cell.length_c   1.000
_cell.angle_alpha   90.00
_cell.angle_beta   90.00
_cell.angle_gamma   90.00
#
_symmetry.space_group_name_H-M   'P 1'
#
loop_
_entity.id
_entity.type
_entity.pdbx_description
1 polymer ?
#
loop_
_entity_poly.entity_id
_entity_poly.type
_entity_poly.pdbx_seq_one_letter_code
_entity_poly.pdbx_strand_id
1 'polypeptide(L)' 'MSEVATPRRKSLLEHFSAIKDNRQSCKVMYPLSEVLLLVVCGTMAACDDYDDIVLWGNRHL' A
#
# COMPACT_ATOMS: atom_id res chain seq x y z
N MET A 1 -17.61 -26.12 22.87
CA MET A 1 -18.01 -25.37 21.67
C MET A 1 -16.84 -24.48 21.29
N SER A 2 -15.91 -25.02 20.50
CA SER A 2 -14.66 -24.34 20.18
C SER A 2 -14.93 -23.34 19.06
N GLU A 3 -14.87 -22.06 19.39
CA GLU A 3 -14.93 -20.97 18.41
C GLU A 3 -13.63 -21.00 17.61
N VAL A 4 -13.68 -21.61 16.43
CA VAL A 4 -12.61 -21.51 15.44
C VAL A 4 -12.64 -20.07 14.94
N ALA A 5 -11.76 -19.23 15.49
CA ALA A 5 -11.59 -17.86 15.02
C ALA A 5 -11.09 -17.90 13.56
N THR A 6 -12.00 -17.71 12.61
CA THR A 6 -11.65 -17.51 11.20
C THR A 6 -10.64 -16.35 11.12
N PRO A 7 -9.49 -16.52 10.46
CA PRO A 7 -8.54 -15.42 10.32
C PRO A 7 -9.21 -14.27 9.58
N ARG A 8 -9.42 -13.14 10.27
CA ARG A 8 -9.91 -11.90 9.66
C ARG A 8 -8.82 -11.37 8.72
N ARG A 9 -8.89 -11.76 7.45
CA ARG A 9 -8.08 -11.16 6.38
C ARG A 9 -8.62 -9.76 6.10
N LYS A 10 -8.00 -8.76 6.72
CA LYS A 10 -8.21 -7.35 6.37
C LYS A 10 -7.56 -7.07 5.02
N SER A 11 -8.12 -6.14 4.25
CA SER A 11 -7.41 -5.65 3.06
C SER A 11 -6.14 -4.92 3.49
N LEU A 12 -5.10 -4.92 2.64
CA LEU A 12 -3.88 -4.15 2.93
C LEU A 12 -4.18 -2.66 3.10
N LEU A 13 -5.13 -2.11 2.35
CA LEU A 13 -5.56 -0.72 2.50
C LEU A 13 -6.20 -0.45 3.88
N GLU A 14 -7.00 -1.38 4.40
CA GLU A 14 -7.56 -1.28 5.76
C GLU A 14 -6.46 -1.41 6.83
N HIS A 15 -5.45 -2.24 6.58
CA HIS A 15 -4.32 -2.35 7.48
C HIS A 15 -3.50 -1.04 7.51
N PHE A 16 -3.21 -0.45 6.34
CA PHE A 16 -2.46 0.78 6.24
C PHE A 16 -3.24 2.02 6.69
N SER A 17 -4.58 2.01 6.63
CA SER A 17 -5.38 3.14 7.11
C SER A 17 -5.28 3.36 8.63
N ALA A 18 -4.79 2.37 9.38
CA ALA A 18 -4.48 2.52 10.81
C ALA A 18 -3.26 3.43 11.07
N ILE A 19 -2.43 3.70 10.06
CA ILE A 19 -1.25 4.57 10.18
C ILE A 19 -1.70 6.03 10.08
N LYS A 20 -1.38 6.81 11.11
CA LYS A 20 -1.67 8.25 11.11
C LYS A 20 -0.82 8.97 10.07
N ASP A 21 -1.49 9.67 9.15
CA ASP A 21 -0.84 10.56 8.20
C ASP A 21 -0.51 11.91 8.87
N ASN A 22 0.79 12.19 9.04
CA ASN A 22 1.28 13.44 9.63
C ASN A 22 1.61 14.51 8.56
N ARG A 23 1.35 14.23 7.28
CA ARG A 23 1.55 15.21 6.19
C ARG A 23 0.53 16.34 6.32
N GLN A 24 0.88 17.52 5.81
CA GLN A 24 -0.05 18.64 5.74
C GLN A 24 -1.17 18.31 4.75
N SER A 25 -2.43 18.30 5.19
CA SER A 25 -3.57 17.87 4.37
C SER A 25 -3.68 18.61 3.04
N CYS A 26 -3.34 19.90 3.00
CA CYS A 26 -3.31 20.71 1.77
C CYS A 26 -2.23 20.28 0.75
N LYS A 27 -1.27 19.44 1.15
CA LYS A 27 -0.19 18.90 0.31
C LYS A 27 -0.38 17.42 -0.02
N VAL A 28 -1.47 16.79 0.43
CA VAL A 28 -1.74 15.38 0.18
C VAL A 28 -2.53 15.25 -1.12
N MET A 29 -1.85 14.81 -2.18
CA MET A 29 -2.51 14.48 -3.45
C MET A 29 -3.14 13.07 -3.42
N TYR A 30 -2.49 12.13 -2.72
CA TYR A 30 -2.93 10.73 -2.60
C TYR A 30 -2.94 10.25 -1.14
N PRO A 31 -3.95 9.46 -0.72
CA PRO A 31 -4.00 8.86 0.61
C PRO A 31 -2.73 8.07 0.95
N LEU A 32 -2.29 8.15 2.21
CA LEU A 32 -1.08 7.46 2.64
C LEU A 32 -1.18 5.95 2.44
N SER A 33 -2.36 5.36 2.68
CA SER A 33 -2.60 3.93 2.50
C SER A 33 -2.38 3.45 1.06
N GLU A 34 -2.75 4.26 0.07
CA GLU A 34 -2.55 3.96 -1.35
C GLU A 34 -1.07 4.05 -1.74
N VAL A 35 -0.38 5.09 -1.25
CA VAL A 35 1.07 5.24 -1.46
C VAL A 35 1.84 4.06 -0.84
N LEU A 36 1.48 3.64 0.37
CA LEU A 36 2.09 2.49 1.03
C LEU A 36 1.81 1.19 0.29
N LEU A 37 0.59 0.99 -0.22
CA LEU A 37 0.27 -0.14 -1.08
C LEU A 37 1.16 -0.15 -2.34
N LEU A 38 1.30 0.99 -3.00
CA LEU A 38 2.13 1.13 -4.21
C LEU A 38 3.60 0.79 -3.92
N VAL A 39 4.16 1.29 -2.82
CA VAL A 39 5.55 1.01 -2.42
C VAL A 39 5.74 -0.47 -2.13
N VAL A 40 4.82 -1.11 -1.41
CA VAL A 40 4.88 -2.56 -1.13
C VAL A 40 4.82 -3.37 -2.44
N CYS A 41 3.95 -3.00 -3.37
CA CYS A 41 3.92 -3.61 -4.70
C CYS A 41 5.24 -3.42 -5.45
N GLY A 42 5.81 -2.21 -5.43
CA GLY A 42 7.11 -1.90 -6.02
C GLY A 42 8.25 -2.75 -5.43
N THR A 43 8.29 -2.89 -4.11
CA THR A 43 9.26 -3.75 -3.42
C THR A 43 9.12 -5.22 -3.86
N MET A 44 7.89 -5.74 -3.97
CA MET A 44 7.66 -7.11 -4.48
C MET A 44 8.07 -7.27 -5.95
N ALA A 45 7.99 -6.20 -6.74
CA ALA A 45 8.45 -6.16 -8.13
C ALA A 45 9.95 -5.86 -8.27
N ALA A 46 10.70 -5.80 -7.16
CA ALA A 46 12.13 -5.46 -7.13
C ALA A 46 12.44 -4.09 -7.77
N CYS A 47 11.55 -3.11 -7.59
CA CYS A 47 11.78 -1.72 -7.97
C CYS A 47 12.50 -0.98 -6.82
N ASP A 48 13.55 -0.22 -7.13
CA ASP A 48 14.33 0.49 -6.13
C ASP A 48 13.75 1.88 -5.80
N ASP A 49 13.02 2.48 -6.74
CA ASP A 49 12.38 3.79 -6.58
C ASP A 49 11.05 3.93 -7.35
N TYR A 50 10.48 5.14 -7.35
CA TYR A 50 9.21 5.41 -8.04
C TYR A 50 9.34 5.42 -9.57
N ASP A 51 10.49 5.78 -10.11
CA ASP A 51 10.72 5.75 -11.56
C ASP A 51 10.79 4.29 -12.04
N ASP A 52 11.41 3.41 -11.26
CA ASP A 52 11.39 1.96 -11.49
C ASP A 52 9.97 1.39 -11.43
N ILE A 53 9.14 1.82 -10.47
CA ILE A 53 7.73 1.40 -10.39
C ILE A 53 6.97 1.81 -11.64
N VAL A 54 7.14 3.04 -12.11
CA VAL A 54 6.50 3.54 -13.35
C VAL A 54 6.99 2.76 -14.56
N LEU A 55 8.31 2.53 -14.66
CA LEU A 55 8.91 1.77 -15.75
C LEU A 55 8.41 0.33 -15.77
N TRP A 56 8.32 -0.31 -14.60
CA TRP A 56 7.79 -1.67 -14.46
C TRP A 56 6.34 -1.73 -14.91
N GLY A 57 5.50 -0.78 -14.44
CA GLY A 57 4.09 -0.68 -14.82
C GLY A 57 3.90 -0.55 -16.33
N ASN A 58 4.62 0.38 -16.98
CA ASN A 58 4.54 0.58 -18.43
C ASN A 58 5.01 -0.63 -19.26
N ARG A 59 5.83 -1.52 -18.68
CA ARG A 59 6.34 -2.71 -19.37
C ARG A 59 5.46 -3.94 -19.20
N HIS A 60 4.66 -4.02 -18.13
CA HIS A 60 4.00 -5.26 -17.71
C HIS A 60 2.48 -5.15 -17.45
N LEU A 61 1.91 -3.95 -17.52
CA LEU A 61 0.47 -3.67 -17.37
C LEU A 61 -0.09 -3.03 -18.65
#